data_AF-A0A2X2HFI1-F1
#
_entry.id   AF-A0A2X2HFI1-F1
#
_cell.length_a   1.000
_cell.length_b   1.000
_cell.length_c   1.000
_cell.angle_alpha   90.00
_cell.angle_beta   90.00
_cell.angle_gamma   90.00
#
_symmetry.space_group_name_H-M   'P 1'
#
loop_
_entity.id
_entity.type
_entity.pdbx_description
1 polymer ?
#
loop_
_entity_poly.entity_id
_entity_poly.type
_entity_poly.pdbx_seq_one_letter_code
_entity_poly.pdbx_strand_id
1 'polypeptide(L)'
;MIHVKGDVNEETFNEAYMMHTTTSPHYGIVASTETAASMMKGNAGKRLINGSIERAIKFRKEIKRLRTESDGWFFDVWQPDHIDTTECWPLRSDSTWHGFKNIDNEHMYLDPIKVTLRTPGMEKDGTMSDFGIPASIVAKYLDEHGIVVEKTGPYNLLFLFSIGIDKTKALSLLRALTDFKRAFDLNLRVKNMLPSLYREDPEFYENMRIQELAQNIHKLIVHHNLPDLMYRAFEVLPTMVMTPYAAFQKELHGMTEEVYLDEMVGRINANMILPYPPGVPLVMPGEMITEESRPVLEFLQMLCEIGAHYPGFETDIHGAYRQADGRYTVKVLKEESKK
;
A
#
# COMPACT_ATOMS: atom_id res chain seq x y z
N MET A 1 16.54 9.82 13.27
CA MET A 1 17.98 9.96 13.56
C MET A 1 18.70 10.17 12.24
N ILE A 2 19.70 11.06 12.18
CA ILE A 2 20.55 11.20 11.00
C ILE A 2 21.87 10.48 11.32
N HIS A 3 22.24 9.50 10.49
CA HIS A 3 23.49 8.75 10.62
C HIS A 3 24.41 9.13 9.46
N VAL A 4 25.58 9.69 9.76
CA VAL A 4 26.58 10.09 8.76
C VAL A 4 27.75 9.11 8.81
N LYS A 5 28.15 8.58 7.65
CA LYS A 5 29.35 7.76 7.48
C LYS A 5 30.26 8.44 6.46
N GLY A 6 31.40 8.94 6.91
CA GLY A 6 32.27 9.83 6.12
C GLY A 6 32.31 11.22 6.74
N ASP A 7 32.93 12.15 6.04
CA ASP A 7 33.19 13.49 6.56
C ASP A 7 32.12 14.49 6.09
N VAL A 8 31.72 15.39 7.00
CA VAL A 8 30.81 16.51 6.71
C VAL A 8 31.42 17.80 7.26
N ASN A 9 31.10 18.93 6.64
CA ASN A 9 31.37 20.23 7.23
C ASN A 9 30.38 20.42 8.40
N GLU A 10 30.87 20.27 9.62
CA GLU A 10 30.04 20.29 10.83
C GLU A 10 29.28 21.61 10.99
N GLU A 11 29.93 22.75 10.76
CA GLU A 11 29.30 24.07 10.86
C GLU A 11 28.15 24.22 9.86
N THR A 12 28.39 23.89 8.59
CA THR A 12 27.38 23.98 7.53
C THR A 12 26.23 23.01 7.77
N PHE A 13 26.53 21.80 8.23
CA PHE A 13 25.52 20.78 8.51
C PHE A 13 24.65 21.17 9.72
N ASN A 14 25.27 21.74 10.76
CA ASN A 14 24.57 22.19 11.95
C ASN A 14 23.64 23.39 11.65
N GLU A 15 24.04 24.31 10.76
CA GLU A 15 23.15 25.38 10.27
C GLU A 15 21.89 24.79 9.61
N ALA A 16 22.05 23.83 8.69
CA ALA A 16 20.91 23.15 8.06
C ALA A 16 20.03 22.40 9.08
N TYR A 17 20.64 21.79 10.10
CA TYR A 17 19.91 21.14 11.19
C TYR A 17 19.08 22.15 12.01
N MET A 18 19.66 23.31 12.33
CA MET A 18 19.00 24.38 13.08
C MET A 18 17.88 25.06 12.27
N MET A 19 18.00 25.14 10.94
CA MET A 19 16.93 25.66 10.07
C MET A 19 15.61 24.87 10.19
N HIS A 20 15.67 23.61 10.62
CA HIS A 20 14.50 22.72 10.72
C HIS A 20 14.18 22.24 12.14
N THR A 21 14.99 22.59 13.13
CA THR A 21 14.79 22.17 14.53
C THR A 21 14.18 23.30 15.34
N THR A 22 13.07 23.04 16.03
CA THR A 22 12.46 24.02 16.93
C THR A 22 13.45 24.44 18.03
N THR A 23 13.42 25.71 18.42
CA THR A 23 14.24 26.25 19.51
C THR A 23 13.80 25.75 20.89
N SER A 24 12.62 25.10 20.99
CA SER A 24 12.09 24.50 22.23
C SER A 24 11.76 23.01 22.00
N PRO A 25 12.77 22.14 21.91
CA PRO A 25 12.55 20.72 21.64
C PRO A 25 11.85 20.03 22.80
N HIS A 26 11.02 19.03 22.50
CA HIS A 26 10.36 18.24 23.53
C HIS A 26 11.33 17.21 24.12
N TYR A 27 11.77 17.42 25.35
CA TYR A 27 12.79 16.60 26.00
C TYR A 27 12.37 15.13 26.18
N GLY A 28 11.08 14.83 26.30
CA GLY A 28 10.61 13.45 26.31
C GLY A 28 10.87 12.71 24.98
N ILE A 29 10.82 13.40 23.84
CA ILE A 29 11.12 12.81 22.52
C ILE A 29 12.63 12.56 22.41
N VAL A 30 13.44 13.54 22.84
CA VAL A 30 14.91 13.40 22.89
C VAL A 30 15.31 12.21 23.77
N ALA A 31 14.79 12.15 25.00
CA ALA A 31 15.05 11.06 25.94
C ALA A 31 14.59 9.70 25.39
N SER A 32 13.43 9.63 24.72
CA SER A 32 12.97 8.39 24.08
C SER A 32 13.88 7.93 22.93
N THR A 33 14.44 8.89 22.17
CA THR A 33 15.37 8.64 21.06
C THR A 33 16.67 8.01 21.59
N GLU A 34 17.23 8.55 22.67
CA GLU A 34 18.41 7.99 23.34
C GLU A 34 18.10 6.64 24.01
N THR A 35 16.94 6.52 24.66
CA THR A 35 16.50 5.28 25.31
C THR A 35 16.36 4.15 24.29
N ALA A 36 15.83 4.42 23.10
CA ALA A 36 15.74 3.43 22.01
C ALA A 36 17.12 2.91 21.59
N ALA A 37 18.14 3.79 21.50
CA ALA A 37 19.51 3.36 21.23
C ALA A 37 20.06 2.48 22.37
N SER A 38 19.75 2.81 23.63
CA SER A 38 20.11 2.00 24.80
C SER A 38 19.46 0.61 24.78
N MET A 39 18.17 0.52 24.41
CA MET A 39 17.47 -0.76 24.26
C MET A 39 18.12 -1.66 23.20
N MET A 40 18.68 -1.07 22.14
CA MET A 40 19.35 -1.80 21.05
C MET A 40 20.83 -2.12 21.34
N LYS A 41 21.38 -1.66 22.46
CA LYS A 41 22.81 -1.81 22.77
C LYS A 41 23.16 -3.25 23.17
N GLY A 42 24.24 -3.77 22.60
CA GLY A 42 24.85 -5.05 22.99
C GLY A 42 23.96 -6.27 22.74
N ASN A 43 24.09 -7.29 23.60
CA ASN A 43 23.39 -8.57 23.41
C ASN A 43 21.87 -8.47 23.65
N ALA A 44 21.41 -7.49 24.44
CA ALA A 44 19.98 -7.27 24.66
C ALA A 44 19.28 -6.86 23.35
N GLY A 45 19.85 -5.89 22.62
CA GLY A 45 19.36 -5.48 21.32
C GLY A 45 19.36 -6.62 20.30
N LYS A 46 20.46 -7.39 20.22
CA LYS A 46 20.54 -8.58 19.36
C LYS A 46 19.40 -9.57 19.64
N ARG A 47 19.11 -9.84 20.92
CA ARG A 47 18.01 -10.75 21.31
C ARG A 47 16.63 -10.20 20.96
N LEU A 48 16.41 -8.88 21.09
CA LEU A 48 15.15 -8.25 20.71
C LEU A 48 14.88 -8.42 19.20
N ILE A 49 15.87 -8.12 18.37
CA ILE A 49 15.76 -8.22 16.91
C ILE A 49 15.67 -9.69 16.46
N ASN A 50 16.52 -10.56 16.99
CA ASN A 50 16.44 -12.00 16.69
C ASN A 50 15.06 -12.57 17.06
N GLY A 51 14.50 -12.17 18.20
CA GLY A 51 13.17 -12.59 18.60
C GLY A 51 12.08 -12.16 17.60
N SER A 52 12.14 -10.93 17.06
CA SER A 52 11.19 -10.50 16.01
C SER A 52 11.35 -11.29 14.71
N ILE A 53 12.58 -11.55 14.28
CA ILE A 53 12.89 -12.32 13.07
C ILE A 53 12.38 -13.76 13.23
N GLU A 54 12.69 -14.42 14.35
CA GLU A 54 12.23 -15.78 14.66
C GLU A 54 10.69 -15.87 14.65
N ARG A 55 10.00 -14.90 15.24
CA ARG A 55 8.53 -14.87 15.25
C ARG A 55 7.95 -14.65 13.84
N ALA A 56 8.54 -13.77 13.04
CA ALA A 56 8.11 -13.54 11.67
C ALA A 56 8.28 -14.81 10.82
N ILE A 57 9.44 -15.47 10.89
CA ILE A 57 9.70 -16.73 10.18
C ILE A 57 8.76 -17.84 10.67
N LYS A 58 8.52 -17.94 11.99
CA LYS A 58 7.54 -18.89 12.55
C LYS A 58 6.15 -18.66 11.96
N PHE A 59 5.67 -17.42 11.94
CA PHE A 59 4.37 -17.08 11.37
C PHE A 59 4.29 -17.42 9.87
N ARG A 60 5.34 -17.11 9.10
CA ARG A 60 5.45 -17.49 7.67
C ARG A 60 5.29 -19.00 7.46
N LYS A 61 6.01 -19.80 8.25
CA LYS A 61 5.93 -21.28 8.22
C LYS A 61 4.55 -21.77 8.64
N GLU A 62 3.92 -21.14 9.63
CA GLU A 62 2.55 -21.47 10.06
C GLU A 62 1.51 -21.22 8.96
N ILE A 63 1.60 -20.10 8.23
CA ILE A 63 0.72 -19.83 7.09
C ILE A 63 0.92 -20.88 5.99
N LYS A 64 2.17 -21.20 5.62
CA LYS A 64 2.45 -22.25 4.62
C LYS A 64 1.95 -23.63 5.06
N ARG A 65 2.11 -23.98 6.34
CA ARG A 65 1.56 -25.22 6.92
C ARG A 65 0.04 -25.28 6.83
N LEU A 66 -0.64 -24.22 7.29
CA LEU A 66 -2.10 -24.13 7.23
C LEU A 66 -2.61 -24.12 5.78
N ARG A 67 -1.88 -23.53 4.84
CA ARG A 67 -2.21 -23.59 3.42
C ARG A 67 -2.23 -25.03 2.89
N THR A 68 -1.30 -25.88 3.34
CA THR A 68 -1.23 -27.29 2.93
C THR A 68 -2.28 -28.17 3.63
N GLU A 69 -2.59 -27.88 4.89
CA GLU A 69 -3.51 -28.69 5.70
C GLU A 69 -4.98 -28.29 5.58
N SER A 70 -5.27 -27.06 5.15
CA SER A 70 -6.65 -26.57 5.01
C SER A 70 -7.29 -27.10 3.74
N ASP A 71 -8.60 -27.37 3.81
CA ASP A 71 -9.39 -27.72 2.63
C ASP A 71 -9.67 -26.48 1.76
N GLY A 72 -9.53 -26.65 0.45
CA GLY A 72 -9.74 -25.62 -0.56
C GLY A 72 -8.75 -24.44 -0.48
N TRP A 73 -9.26 -23.22 -0.66
CA TRP A 73 -8.43 -22.01 -0.70
C TRP A 73 -7.88 -21.65 0.68
N PHE A 74 -6.67 -21.08 0.73
CA PHE A 74 -6.12 -20.42 1.91
C PHE A 74 -5.26 -19.22 1.48
N PHE A 75 -4.88 -18.37 2.43
CA PHE A 75 -3.89 -17.33 2.22
C PHE A 75 -2.54 -17.94 1.77
N ASP A 76 -1.73 -17.14 1.11
CA ASP A 76 -0.34 -17.47 0.82
C ASP A 76 0.60 -16.37 1.33
N VAL A 77 1.89 -16.63 1.33
CA VAL A 77 2.92 -15.63 1.68
C VAL A 77 3.76 -15.32 0.46
N TRP A 78 4.02 -14.03 0.22
CA TRP A 78 4.98 -13.56 -0.77
C TRP A 78 6.40 -13.76 -0.22
N GLN A 79 7.03 -14.87 -0.60
CA GLN A 79 8.35 -15.33 -0.15
C GLN A 79 8.85 -16.48 -1.04
N PRO A 80 10.13 -16.89 -0.93
CA PRO A 80 10.63 -18.11 -1.53
C PRO A 80 9.87 -19.36 -1.09
N ASP A 81 9.92 -20.40 -1.92
CA ASP A 81 9.29 -21.69 -1.64
C ASP A 81 9.90 -22.36 -0.39
N HIS A 82 11.20 -22.17 -0.16
CA HIS A 82 11.94 -22.68 1.01
C HIS A 82 12.52 -21.53 1.83
N ILE A 83 12.25 -21.52 3.14
CA ILE A 83 12.71 -20.50 4.10
C ILE A 83 13.32 -21.17 5.35
N ASP A 84 14.12 -22.21 5.12
CA ASP A 84 14.68 -23.04 6.18
C ASP A 84 15.84 -22.36 6.91
N THR A 85 16.43 -21.35 6.29
CA THR A 85 17.50 -20.50 6.82
C THR A 85 16.96 -19.14 7.29
N THR A 86 17.58 -18.61 8.34
CA THR A 86 17.30 -17.28 8.90
C THR A 86 18.26 -16.28 8.27
N GLU A 87 17.82 -15.65 7.18
CA GLU A 87 18.56 -14.64 6.43
C GLU A 87 17.59 -13.68 5.74
N CYS A 88 18.11 -12.60 5.16
CA CYS A 88 17.36 -11.85 4.16
C CYS A 88 17.45 -12.61 2.83
N TRP A 89 16.37 -13.26 2.41
CA TRP A 89 16.43 -14.19 1.28
C TRP A 89 16.65 -13.44 -0.04
N PRO A 90 17.66 -13.79 -0.85
CA PRO A 90 17.91 -13.13 -2.12
C PRO A 90 16.77 -13.40 -3.12
N LEU A 91 16.39 -12.38 -3.88
CA LEU A 91 15.53 -12.53 -5.04
C LEU A 91 16.41 -12.95 -6.22
N ARG A 92 16.05 -14.06 -6.88
CA ARG A 92 16.87 -14.69 -7.92
C ARG A 92 16.11 -14.75 -9.22
N SER A 93 16.78 -14.48 -10.33
CA SER A 93 16.15 -14.51 -11.66
C SER A 93 15.61 -15.88 -12.09
N ASP A 94 16.09 -16.96 -11.47
CA ASP A 94 15.60 -18.34 -11.68
C ASP A 94 14.33 -18.68 -10.88
N SER A 95 13.88 -17.76 -10.03
CA SER A 95 12.74 -17.94 -9.13
C SER A 95 11.57 -17.06 -9.58
N THR A 96 10.35 -17.58 -9.51
CA THR A 96 9.15 -16.85 -10.01
C THR A 96 8.26 -16.29 -8.90
N TRP A 97 8.53 -16.62 -7.63
CA TRP A 97 7.67 -16.25 -6.50
C TRP A 97 7.50 -14.73 -6.33
N HIS A 98 8.49 -13.94 -6.73
CA HIS A 98 8.49 -12.49 -6.57
C HIS A 98 7.79 -11.73 -7.70
N GLY A 99 7.58 -12.34 -8.87
CA GLY A 99 6.89 -11.71 -10.01
C GLY A 99 7.68 -10.65 -10.79
N PHE A 100 8.86 -10.22 -10.32
CA PHE A 100 9.72 -9.32 -11.09
C PHE A 100 10.36 -10.00 -12.30
N LYS A 101 10.21 -9.38 -13.48
CA LYS A 101 10.85 -9.82 -14.73
C LYS A 101 12.31 -9.35 -14.77
N ASN A 102 13.21 -10.21 -15.22
CA ASN A 102 14.63 -9.88 -15.46
C ASN A 102 15.34 -9.18 -14.27
N ILE A 103 15.06 -9.65 -13.05
CA ILE A 103 15.70 -9.09 -11.85
C ILE A 103 17.20 -9.38 -11.82
N ASP A 104 17.99 -8.40 -11.40
CA ASP A 104 19.42 -8.58 -11.14
C ASP A 104 19.65 -9.49 -9.93
N ASN A 105 20.58 -10.44 -10.06
CA ASN A 105 20.98 -11.32 -8.96
C ASN A 105 21.89 -10.57 -7.97
N GLU A 106 21.91 -11.02 -6.71
CA GLU A 106 22.68 -10.41 -5.61
C GLU A 106 22.34 -8.93 -5.34
N HIS A 107 21.21 -8.47 -5.86
CA HIS A 107 20.78 -7.09 -5.78
C HIS A 107 19.74 -6.87 -4.68
N MET A 108 18.64 -7.63 -4.73
CA MET A 108 17.49 -7.47 -3.83
C MET A 108 17.37 -8.64 -2.86
N TYR A 109 16.95 -8.33 -1.62
CA TYR A 109 16.76 -9.29 -0.55
C TYR A 109 15.43 -9.05 0.16
N LEU A 110 14.74 -10.12 0.53
CA LEU A 110 13.48 -10.06 1.29
C LEU A 110 13.76 -10.00 2.79
N ASP A 111 13.36 -8.90 3.42
CA ASP A 111 13.39 -8.73 4.87
C ASP A 111 12.37 -9.67 5.56
N PRO A 112 12.80 -10.59 6.44
CA PRO A 112 11.90 -11.55 7.10
C PRO A 112 10.74 -10.92 7.88
N ILE A 113 10.95 -9.76 8.51
CA ILE A 113 9.94 -9.14 9.40
C ILE A 113 8.81 -8.41 8.66
N LYS A 114 8.92 -8.26 7.34
CA LYS A 114 7.90 -7.64 6.48
C LYS A 114 7.06 -8.73 5.82
N VAL A 115 6.05 -9.20 6.54
CA VAL A 115 5.23 -10.33 6.09
C VAL A 115 4.12 -9.82 5.19
N THR A 116 4.24 -10.10 3.89
CA THR A 116 3.19 -9.82 2.90
C THR A 116 2.38 -11.09 2.66
N LEU A 117 1.11 -11.08 3.06
CA LEU A 117 0.15 -12.12 2.73
C LEU A 117 -0.49 -11.85 1.37
N ARG A 118 -0.82 -12.91 0.64
CA ARG A 118 -1.57 -12.87 -0.61
C ARG A 118 -2.93 -13.53 -0.43
N THR A 119 -3.96 -12.88 -0.95
CA THR A 119 -5.30 -13.44 -1.07
C THR A 119 -5.49 -14.09 -2.45
N PRO A 120 -6.43 -15.03 -2.62
CA PRO A 120 -6.75 -15.56 -3.95
C PRO A 120 -7.22 -14.45 -4.91
N GLY A 121 -6.91 -14.58 -6.20
CA GLY A 121 -7.40 -13.67 -7.25
C GLY A 121 -6.38 -13.34 -8.34
N MET A 122 -5.10 -13.62 -8.12
CA MET A 122 -4.05 -13.53 -9.13
C MET A 122 -3.19 -14.78 -9.13
N GLU A 123 -2.83 -15.24 -10.33
CA GLU A 123 -1.95 -16.38 -10.56
C GLU A 123 -0.47 -15.99 -10.49
N LYS A 124 0.41 -17.00 -10.52
CA LYS A 124 1.88 -16.79 -10.44
C LYS A 124 2.43 -15.97 -11.61
N ASP A 125 1.79 -16.02 -12.78
CA ASP A 125 2.20 -15.30 -13.99
C ASP A 125 1.63 -13.86 -14.04
N GLY A 126 0.86 -13.44 -13.04
CA GLY A 126 0.22 -12.14 -12.97
C GLY A 126 -1.16 -12.07 -13.64
N THR A 127 -1.65 -13.18 -14.19
CA THR A 127 -3.02 -13.24 -14.73
C THR A 127 -4.06 -13.32 -13.63
N MET A 128 -5.31 -12.96 -13.97
CA MET A 128 -6.42 -13.00 -13.03
C MET A 128 -6.98 -14.42 -12.91
N SER A 129 -7.21 -14.87 -11.68
CA SER A 129 -7.96 -16.11 -11.41
C SER A 129 -9.47 -15.88 -11.58
N ASP A 130 -10.25 -16.93 -11.82
CA ASP A 130 -11.72 -16.85 -11.83
C ASP A 130 -12.32 -16.62 -10.42
N PHE A 131 -11.64 -17.16 -9.40
CA PHE A 131 -11.98 -16.99 -8.01
C PHE A 131 -11.00 -16.02 -7.34
N GLY A 132 -11.54 -14.97 -6.72
CA GLY A 132 -10.74 -14.02 -5.97
C GLY A 132 -11.44 -13.46 -4.75
N ILE A 133 -10.62 -13.11 -3.76
CA ILE A 133 -11.03 -12.42 -2.55
C ILE A 133 -10.17 -11.15 -2.46
N PRO A 134 -10.71 -9.99 -2.84
CA PRO A 134 -10.00 -8.72 -2.72
C PRO A 134 -9.54 -8.48 -1.29
N ALA A 135 -8.28 -8.07 -1.13
CA ALA A 135 -7.66 -7.94 0.18
C ALA A 135 -8.30 -6.85 1.06
N SER A 136 -8.99 -5.87 0.45
CA SER A 136 -9.79 -4.86 1.17
C SER A 136 -10.87 -5.48 2.07
N ILE A 137 -11.51 -6.57 1.64
CA ILE A 137 -12.54 -7.27 2.42
C ILE A 137 -11.91 -7.92 3.65
N VAL A 138 -10.74 -8.53 3.48
CA VAL A 138 -9.99 -9.15 4.58
C VAL A 138 -9.50 -8.07 5.54
N ALA A 139 -9.04 -6.92 5.04
CA ALA A 139 -8.62 -5.79 5.86
C ALA A 139 -9.78 -5.27 6.73
N LYS A 140 -10.97 -5.06 6.16
CA LYS A 140 -12.16 -4.69 6.93
C LYS A 140 -12.50 -5.74 8.00
N TYR A 141 -12.42 -7.03 7.67
CA TYR A 141 -12.64 -8.08 8.68
C TYR A 141 -11.61 -8.05 9.82
N LEU A 142 -10.34 -7.82 9.51
CA LEU A 142 -9.30 -7.71 10.53
C LEU A 142 -9.50 -6.48 11.42
N ASP A 143 -9.98 -5.37 10.85
CA ASP A 143 -10.31 -4.16 11.60
C ASP A 143 -11.47 -4.38 12.59
N GLU A 144 -12.50 -5.15 12.24
CA GLU A 144 -13.57 -5.59 13.18
C GLU A 144 -13.01 -6.33 14.41
N HIS A 145 -11.84 -6.95 14.26
CA HIS A 145 -11.14 -7.69 15.32
C HIS A 145 -9.98 -6.89 15.94
N GLY A 146 -9.89 -5.58 15.65
CA GLY A 146 -8.86 -4.68 16.20
C GLY A 146 -7.46 -4.95 15.66
N ILE A 147 -7.34 -5.53 14.47
CA ILE A 147 -6.06 -5.83 13.81
C ILE A 147 -5.88 -4.88 12.64
N VAL A 148 -4.98 -3.91 12.82
CA VAL A 148 -4.61 -2.95 11.78
C VAL A 148 -3.68 -3.60 10.76
N VAL A 149 -4.02 -3.44 9.48
CA VAL A 149 -3.16 -3.80 8.36
C VAL A 149 -2.33 -2.58 7.99
N GLU A 150 -1.01 -2.74 7.88
CA GLU A 150 -0.10 -1.62 7.57
C GLU A 150 -0.33 -1.09 6.14
N LYS A 151 -0.46 -2.02 5.19
CA LYS A 151 -0.67 -1.71 3.78
C LYS A 151 -1.54 -2.76 3.14
N THR A 152 -2.56 -2.31 2.41
CA THR A 152 -3.42 -3.15 1.59
C THR A 152 -3.21 -2.79 0.12
N GLY A 153 -3.10 -3.80 -0.75
CA GLY A 153 -3.25 -3.65 -2.20
C GLY A 153 -4.45 -4.46 -2.70
N PRO A 154 -4.57 -4.70 -4.01
CA PRO A 154 -5.72 -5.45 -4.55
C PRO A 154 -5.85 -6.87 -3.97
N TYR A 155 -4.73 -7.60 -3.88
CA TYR A 155 -4.70 -9.00 -3.41
C TYR A 155 -3.57 -9.29 -2.39
N ASN A 156 -3.11 -8.25 -1.68
CA ASN A 156 -2.07 -8.41 -0.67
C ASN A 156 -2.27 -7.54 0.57
N LEU A 157 -1.78 -8.03 1.71
CA LEU A 157 -1.82 -7.39 3.02
C LEU A 157 -0.42 -7.42 3.64
N LEU A 158 0.05 -6.29 4.16
CA LEU A 158 1.35 -6.16 4.83
C LEU A 158 1.20 -6.12 6.35
N PHE A 159 2.00 -6.94 7.04
CA PHE A 159 2.13 -6.94 8.49
C PHE A 159 3.58 -6.75 8.90
N LEU A 160 3.81 -5.84 9.85
CA LEU A 160 5.14 -5.52 10.39
C LEU A 160 5.38 -6.26 11.70
N PHE A 161 6.27 -7.26 11.68
CA PHE A 161 6.66 -8.01 12.89
C PHE A 161 7.75 -7.26 13.67
N SER A 162 7.38 -6.13 14.25
CA SER A 162 8.28 -5.30 15.07
C SER A 162 8.63 -5.96 16.41
N ILE A 163 9.54 -5.33 17.17
CA ILE A 163 9.85 -5.75 18.55
C ILE A 163 8.64 -5.69 19.49
N GLY A 164 7.60 -4.90 19.15
CA GLY A 164 6.34 -4.80 19.89
C GLY A 164 5.29 -5.86 19.51
N ILE A 165 5.57 -6.69 18.50
CA ILE A 165 4.77 -7.86 18.15
C ILE A 165 5.32 -9.08 18.89
N ASP A 166 4.55 -9.55 19.85
CA ASP A 166 4.84 -10.76 20.61
C ASP A 166 4.15 -11.99 20.00
N LYS A 167 4.33 -13.14 20.65
CA LYS A 167 3.69 -14.40 20.24
C LYS A 167 2.17 -14.34 20.30
N THR A 168 1.61 -13.53 21.20
CA THR A 168 0.17 -13.43 21.44
C THR A 168 -0.49 -12.74 20.25
N LYS A 169 0.03 -11.59 19.82
CA LYS A 169 -0.46 -10.86 18.64
C LYS A 169 -0.32 -11.69 17.37
N ALA A 170 0.79 -12.40 17.19
CA ALA A 170 0.99 -13.29 16.04
C ALA A 170 -0.05 -14.42 16.00
N LEU A 171 -0.35 -15.04 17.15
CA LEU A 171 -1.39 -16.07 17.25
C LEU A 171 -2.81 -15.50 17.05
N SER A 172 -3.09 -14.30 17.58
CA SER A 172 -4.37 -13.63 17.35
C SER A 172 -4.60 -13.34 15.86
N LEU A 173 -3.58 -12.85 15.15
CA LEU A 173 -3.63 -12.67 13.69
C LEU A 173 -3.84 -13.99 12.96
N LEU A 174 -3.07 -15.02 13.30
CA LEU A 174 -3.21 -16.35 12.69
C LEU A 174 -4.63 -16.89 12.88
N ARG A 175 -5.19 -16.73 14.09
CA ARG A 175 -6.55 -17.15 14.41
C ARG A 175 -7.58 -16.35 13.62
N ALA A 176 -7.45 -15.02 13.57
CA ALA A 176 -8.34 -14.15 12.82
C ALA A 176 -8.38 -14.54 11.32
N LEU A 177 -7.25 -14.90 10.72
CA LEU A 177 -7.20 -15.39 9.33
C LEU A 177 -7.93 -16.73 9.15
N THR A 178 -7.78 -17.67 10.08
CA THR A 178 -8.54 -18.94 10.03
C THR A 178 -10.04 -18.73 10.25
N ASP A 179 -10.42 -17.81 11.13
CA ASP A 179 -11.83 -17.47 11.36
C ASP A 179 -12.44 -16.72 10.17
N PHE A 180 -11.67 -15.87 9.49
CA PHE A 180 -12.08 -15.25 8.22
C PHE A 180 -12.43 -16.33 7.20
N LYS A 181 -11.53 -17.29 6.96
CA LYS A 181 -11.81 -18.39 6.02
C LYS A 181 -13.07 -19.17 6.44
N ARG A 182 -13.17 -19.55 7.72
CA ARG A 182 -14.35 -20.27 8.24
C ARG A 182 -15.65 -19.49 8.00
N ALA A 183 -15.67 -18.20 8.29
CA ALA A 183 -16.83 -17.34 8.09
C ALA A 183 -17.15 -17.11 6.61
N PHE A 184 -16.12 -16.97 5.78
CA PHE A 184 -16.23 -16.84 4.34
C PHE A 184 -16.83 -18.10 3.70
N ASP A 185 -16.34 -19.29 4.08
CA ASP A 185 -16.81 -20.57 3.55
C ASP A 185 -18.26 -20.88 4.01
N LEU A 186 -18.67 -20.43 5.20
CA LEU A 186 -20.06 -20.47 5.68
C LEU A 186 -20.98 -19.43 5.00
N ASN A 187 -20.42 -18.57 4.16
CA ASN A 187 -21.12 -17.51 3.43
C ASN A 187 -22.02 -16.64 4.32
N LEU A 188 -21.48 -16.14 5.43
CA LEU A 188 -22.23 -15.30 6.37
C LEU A 188 -22.74 -14.01 5.70
N ARG A 189 -23.83 -13.42 6.24
CA ARG A 189 -24.33 -12.10 5.82
C ARG A 189 -23.29 -11.02 6.14
N VAL A 190 -23.15 -10.01 5.28
CA VAL A 190 -22.28 -8.84 5.52
C VAL A 190 -22.62 -8.20 6.87
N LYS A 191 -23.91 -8.03 7.17
CA LYS A 191 -24.44 -7.57 8.46
C LYS A 191 -23.85 -8.27 9.70
N ASN A 192 -23.58 -9.57 9.60
CA ASN A 192 -23.10 -10.37 10.73
C ASN A 192 -21.56 -10.48 10.76
N MET A 193 -20.92 -10.49 9.59
CA MET A 193 -19.47 -10.68 9.46
C MET A 193 -18.68 -9.37 9.48
N LEU A 194 -19.26 -8.31 8.93
CA LEU A 194 -18.68 -6.96 8.79
C LEU A 194 -19.71 -5.91 9.25
N PRO A 195 -20.03 -5.85 10.56
CA PRO A 195 -21.06 -4.97 11.09
C PRO A 195 -20.75 -3.49 10.92
N SER A 196 -19.48 -3.06 10.85
CA SER A 196 -19.09 -1.68 10.52
C SER A 196 -19.45 -1.31 9.09
N LEU A 197 -19.07 -2.13 8.12
CA LEU A 197 -19.42 -1.94 6.71
C LEU A 197 -20.94 -1.89 6.51
N TYR A 198 -21.68 -2.77 7.20
CA TYR A 198 -23.14 -2.74 7.16
C TYR A 198 -23.72 -1.42 7.71
N ARG A 199 -23.07 -0.76 8.68
CA ARG A 199 -23.53 0.54 9.20
C ARG A 199 -23.27 1.69 8.23
N GLU A 200 -22.35 1.54 7.28
CA GLU A 200 -22.09 2.58 6.27
C GLU A 200 -23.27 2.73 5.31
N ASP A 201 -23.86 1.62 4.88
CA ASP A 201 -25.12 1.61 4.13
C ASP A 201 -25.95 0.33 4.43
N PRO A 202 -26.84 0.40 5.44
CA PRO A 202 -27.66 -0.75 5.83
C PRO A 202 -28.60 -1.26 4.74
N GLU A 203 -29.11 -0.36 3.88
CA GLU A 203 -30.06 -0.72 2.83
C GLU A 203 -29.35 -1.49 1.72
N PHE A 204 -28.18 -1.01 1.29
CA PHE A 204 -27.35 -1.67 0.28
C PHE A 204 -26.88 -3.06 0.73
N TYR A 205 -26.45 -3.19 1.99
CA TYR A 205 -25.86 -4.43 2.52
C TYR A 205 -26.85 -5.38 3.21
N GLU A 206 -28.15 -5.06 3.27
CA GLU A 206 -29.11 -5.83 4.08
C GLU A 206 -29.06 -7.33 3.74
N ASN A 207 -29.25 -7.71 2.48
CA ASN A 207 -29.36 -9.12 2.10
C ASN A 207 -28.05 -9.71 1.56
N MET A 208 -27.01 -8.89 1.39
CA MET A 208 -25.76 -9.31 0.79
C MET A 208 -24.99 -10.28 1.70
N ARG A 209 -24.38 -11.30 1.09
CA ARG A 209 -23.49 -12.23 1.78
C ARG A 209 -22.03 -12.02 1.37
N ILE A 210 -21.12 -12.49 2.21
CA ILE A 210 -19.69 -12.21 2.05
C ILE A 210 -19.10 -12.75 0.74
N GLN A 211 -19.54 -13.91 0.26
CA GLN A 211 -19.04 -14.46 -1.01
C GLN A 211 -19.53 -13.66 -2.21
N GLU A 212 -20.76 -13.14 -2.16
CA GLU A 212 -21.32 -12.27 -3.20
C GLU A 212 -20.53 -10.95 -3.28
N LEU A 213 -20.27 -10.32 -2.13
CA LEU A 213 -19.45 -9.12 -2.05
C LEU A 213 -18.05 -9.35 -2.65
N ALA A 214 -17.38 -10.45 -2.27
CA ALA A 214 -16.07 -10.78 -2.79
C ALA A 214 -16.07 -11.04 -4.30
N GLN A 215 -17.04 -11.82 -4.79
CA GLN A 215 -17.17 -12.12 -6.22
C GLN A 215 -17.45 -10.87 -7.04
N ASN A 216 -18.31 -9.96 -6.57
CA ASN A 216 -18.66 -8.77 -7.33
C ASN A 216 -17.50 -7.78 -7.40
N ILE A 217 -16.82 -7.51 -6.28
CA ILE A 217 -15.63 -6.63 -6.29
C ILE A 217 -14.52 -7.27 -7.13
N HIS A 218 -14.29 -8.58 -7.01
CA HIS A 218 -13.33 -9.28 -7.85
C HIS A 218 -13.67 -9.16 -9.35
N LYS A 219 -14.93 -9.34 -9.73
CA LYS A 219 -15.40 -9.15 -11.12
C LYS A 219 -15.19 -7.73 -11.62
N LEU A 220 -15.38 -6.70 -10.78
CA LEU A 220 -15.06 -5.33 -11.16
C LEU A 220 -13.57 -5.16 -11.42
N ILE A 221 -12.71 -5.69 -10.54
CA ILE A 221 -11.25 -5.65 -10.71
C ILE A 221 -10.83 -6.33 -12.03
N VAL A 222 -11.42 -7.49 -12.35
CA VAL A 222 -11.17 -8.22 -13.61
C VAL A 222 -11.70 -7.44 -14.81
N HIS A 223 -12.94 -6.93 -14.73
CA HIS A 223 -13.60 -6.20 -15.82
C HIS A 223 -12.83 -4.94 -16.21
N HIS A 224 -12.39 -4.17 -15.21
CA HIS A 224 -11.60 -2.95 -15.42
C HIS A 224 -10.11 -3.23 -15.66
N ASN A 225 -9.68 -4.50 -15.65
CA ASN A 225 -8.28 -4.88 -15.87
C ASN A 225 -7.28 -4.11 -14.97
N LEU A 226 -7.63 -3.95 -13.69
CA LEU A 226 -6.93 -3.05 -12.77
C LEU A 226 -5.43 -3.36 -12.64
N PRO A 227 -4.97 -4.62 -12.49
CA PRO A 227 -3.54 -4.90 -12.33
C PRO A 227 -2.68 -4.47 -13.53
N ASP A 228 -3.18 -4.65 -14.75
CA ASP A 228 -2.47 -4.24 -15.97
C ASP A 228 -2.43 -2.73 -16.15
N LEU A 229 -3.57 -2.04 -15.93
CA LEU A 229 -3.62 -0.57 -15.95
C LEU A 229 -2.66 0.02 -14.91
N MET A 230 -2.67 -0.53 -13.70
CA MET A 230 -1.74 -0.12 -12.65
C MET A 230 -0.29 -0.36 -13.07
N TYR A 231 0.02 -1.52 -13.67
CA TYR A 231 1.37 -1.80 -14.15
C TYR A 231 1.82 -0.79 -15.22
N ARG A 232 1.00 -0.58 -16.27
CA ARG A 232 1.32 0.36 -17.36
C ARG A 232 1.44 1.81 -16.88
N ALA A 233 0.62 2.23 -15.92
CA ALA A 233 0.64 3.60 -15.40
C ALA A 233 1.96 3.96 -14.69
N PHE A 234 2.60 3.00 -14.02
CA PHE A 234 3.84 3.25 -13.27
C PHE A 234 5.12 2.91 -14.06
N GLU A 235 5.01 2.32 -15.26
CA GLU A 235 6.15 2.03 -16.14
C GLU A 235 6.55 3.23 -17.02
N VAL A 236 5.68 4.22 -17.18
CA VAL A 236 5.95 5.44 -17.96
C VAL A 236 5.88 6.66 -17.05
N LEU A 237 6.94 7.47 -17.05
CA LEU A 237 6.96 8.72 -16.29
C LEU A 237 6.23 9.84 -17.04
N PRO A 238 5.40 10.65 -16.35
CA PRO A 238 4.94 11.93 -16.86
C PRO A 238 6.11 12.85 -17.27
N THR A 239 5.84 13.79 -18.17
CA THR A 239 6.88 14.74 -18.62
C THR A 239 7.09 15.84 -17.59
N MET A 240 8.30 15.96 -17.05
CA MET A 240 8.66 17.05 -16.14
C MET A 240 8.87 18.36 -16.93
N VAL A 241 7.85 19.21 -16.97
CA VAL A 241 7.88 20.52 -17.68
C VAL A 241 8.66 21.55 -16.88
N MET A 242 8.54 21.50 -15.55
CA MET A 242 9.30 22.33 -14.63
C MET A 242 9.58 21.56 -13.34
N THR A 243 10.51 22.06 -12.54
CA THR A 243 10.81 21.43 -11.25
C THR A 243 9.64 21.59 -10.27
N PRO A 244 9.50 20.70 -9.28
CA PRO A 244 8.49 20.86 -8.22
C PRO A 244 8.60 22.18 -7.48
N TYR A 245 9.83 22.71 -7.31
CA TYR A 245 10.06 24.04 -6.75
C TYR A 245 9.38 25.12 -7.60
N ALA A 246 9.59 25.13 -8.92
CA ALA A 246 9.01 26.14 -9.81
C ALA A 246 7.47 26.03 -9.85
N ALA A 247 6.92 24.82 -9.86
CA ALA A 247 5.49 24.60 -9.80
C ALA A 247 4.89 25.11 -8.48
N PHE A 248 5.54 24.81 -7.36
CA PHE A 248 5.12 25.31 -6.06
C PHE A 248 5.22 26.84 -5.96
N GLN A 249 6.24 27.46 -6.57
CA GLN A 249 6.30 28.92 -6.66
C GLN A 249 5.11 29.49 -7.44
N LYS A 250 4.70 28.87 -8.56
CA LYS A 250 3.49 29.30 -9.30
C LYS A 250 2.23 29.15 -8.45
N GLU A 251 2.12 28.08 -7.67
CA GLU A 251 1.02 27.87 -6.72
C GLU A 251 0.97 28.96 -5.65
N LEU A 252 2.11 29.33 -5.04
CA LEU A 252 2.20 30.43 -4.06
C LEU A 252 1.76 31.79 -4.65
N HIS A 253 1.87 31.97 -5.97
CA HIS A 253 1.39 33.17 -6.67
C HIS A 253 -0.09 33.09 -7.10
N GLY A 254 -0.84 32.07 -6.65
CA GLY A 254 -2.26 31.90 -7.02
C GLY A 254 -2.47 31.57 -8.51
N MET A 255 -1.44 31.07 -9.18
CA MET A 255 -1.48 30.71 -10.62
C MET A 255 -1.98 29.28 -10.84
N THR A 256 -2.99 28.86 -10.08
CA THR A 256 -3.60 27.54 -10.18
C THR A 256 -5.10 27.64 -10.45
N GLU A 257 -5.64 26.61 -11.07
CA GLU A 257 -7.07 26.39 -11.26
C GLU A 257 -7.39 24.89 -11.15
N GLU A 258 -8.65 24.57 -10.89
CA GLU A 258 -9.13 23.19 -10.92
C GLU A 258 -9.70 22.86 -12.29
N VAL A 259 -9.37 21.68 -12.80
CA VAL A 259 -9.95 21.10 -14.01
C VAL A 259 -10.45 19.71 -13.70
N TYR A 260 -11.36 19.18 -14.52
CA TYR A 260 -11.75 17.79 -14.39
C TYR A 260 -10.56 16.87 -14.67
N LEU A 261 -10.54 15.71 -14.01
CA LEU A 261 -9.51 14.69 -14.21
C LEU A 261 -9.34 14.34 -15.70
N ASP A 262 -10.46 14.25 -16.44
CA ASP A 262 -10.48 13.95 -17.87
C ASP A 262 -9.75 15.00 -18.74
N GLU A 263 -9.57 16.21 -18.22
CA GLU A 263 -9.05 17.39 -18.93
C GLU A 263 -7.59 17.70 -18.55
N MET A 264 -6.94 16.85 -17.75
CA MET A 264 -5.59 17.14 -17.23
C MET A 264 -4.46 16.88 -18.24
N VAL A 265 -4.73 16.21 -19.37
CA VAL A 265 -3.72 15.97 -20.42
C VAL A 265 -3.27 17.32 -21.00
N GLY A 266 -1.96 17.51 -21.11
CA GLY A 266 -1.38 18.78 -21.55
C GLY A 266 -1.38 19.90 -20.50
N ARG A 267 -1.86 19.62 -19.28
CA ARG A 267 -1.86 20.57 -18.15
C ARG A 267 -0.72 20.25 -17.18
N ILE A 268 -0.10 21.28 -16.62
CA ILE A 268 0.99 21.13 -15.64
C ILE A 268 0.36 20.96 -14.26
N ASN A 269 0.62 19.83 -13.62
CA ASN A 269 0.06 19.52 -12.31
C ASN A 269 0.67 20.41 -11.23
N ALA A 270 -0.18 20.99 -10.38
CA ALA A 270 0.27 21.82 -9.28
C ALA A 270 0.59 21.00 -8.03
N ASN A 271 -0.10 19.88 -7.83
CA ASN A 271 0.05 19.02 -6.66
C ASN A 271 0.54 17.62 -7.04
N MET A 272 1.08 16.92 -6.06
CA MET A 272 1.39 15.51 -6.19
C MET A 272 0.09 14.70 -6.24
N ILE A 273 -0.01 13.77 -7.18
CA ILE A 273 -1.12 12.81 -7.27
C ILE A 273 -0.62 11.46 -6.76
N LEU A 274 -1.30 10.94 -5.74
CA LEU A 274 -0.91 9.73 -5.00
C LEU A 274 -2.13 8.81 -4.84
N PRO A 275 -2.31 7.82 -5.75
CA PRO A 275 -3.44 6.90 -5.72
C PRO A 275 -3.22 5.72 -4.78
N TYR A 276 -4.31 5.23 -4.17
CA TYR A 276 -4.38 4.00 -3.40
C TYR A 276 -5.39 3.04 -4.03
N PRO A 277 -4.94 1.92 -4.61
CA PRO A 277 -3.55 1.42 -4.75
C PRO A 277 -2.72 2.18 -5.81
N PRO A 278 -1.37 2.02 -5.84
CA PRO A 278 -0.54 1.25 -4.93
C PRO A 278 -0.01 2.04 -3.72
N GLY A 279 -0.31 3.33 -3.58
CA GLY A 279 0.22 4.19 -2.52
C GLY A 279 1.66 4.64 -2.76
N VAL A 280 2.00 4.89 -4.02
CA VAL A 280 3.29 5.45 -4.49
C VAL A 280 2.99 6.66 -5.37
N PRO A 281 3.78 7.76 -5.32
CA PRO A 281 3.55 8.93 -6.14
C PRO A 281 3.47 8.59 -7.63
N LEU A 282 2.39 9.03 -8.27
CA LEU A 282 2.15 8.79 -9.70
C LEU A 282 2.45 10.04 -10.54
N VAL A 283 2.18 11.23 -10.00
CA VAL A 283 2.49 12.51 -10.66
C VAL A 283 3.08 13.48 -9.62
N MET A 284 4.16 14.17 -9.97
CA MET A 284 4.78 15.21 -9.16
C MET A 284 4.31 16.63 -9.56
N PRO A 285 4.39 17.63 -8.67
CA PRO A 285 4.22 19.02 -9.05
C PRO A 285 5.19 19.41 -10.17
N GLY A 286 4.69 20.06 -11.23
CA GLY A 286 5.47 20.46 -12.40
C GLY A 286 5.52 19.43 -13.52
N GLU A 287 4.98 18.23 -13.31
CA GLU A 287 4.81 17.22 -14.35
C GLU A 287 3.50 17.38 -15.12
N MET A 288 3.53 16.93 -16.38
CA MET A 288 2.42 17.00 -17.32
C MET A 288 2.19 15.61 -17.93
N ILE A 289 0.92 15.20 -17.96
CA ILE A 289 0.51 14.00 -18.68
C ILE A 289 0.43 14.34 -20.17
N THR A 290 1.07 13.52 -20.99
CA THR A 290 1.12 13.60 -22.46
C THR A 290 0.48 12.35 -23.06
N GLU A 291 0.39 12.26 -24.39
CA GLU A 291 -0.07 11.04 -25.06
C GLU A 291 0.81 9.82 -24.73
N GLU A 292 2.12 10.02 -24.55
CA GLU A 292 3.05 8.95 -24.16
C GLU A 292 2.77 8.41 -22.77
N SER A 293 2.36 9.29 -21.84
CA SER A 293 2.03 8.94 -20.44
C SER A 293 0.53 8.84 -20.20
N ARG A 294 -0.29 8.72 -21.25
CA ARG A 294 -1.76 8.56 -21.14
C ARG A 294 -2.22 7.40 -20.23
N PRO A 295 -1.50 6.25 -20.12
CA PRO A 295 -1.86 5.21 -19.16
C PRO A 295 -1.99 5.68 -17.71
N VAL A 296 -1.29 6.76 -17.33
CA VAL A 296 -1.41 7.41 -16.01
C VAL A 296 -2.84 7.90 -15.78
N LEU A 297 -3.40 8.62 -16.76
CA LEU A 297 -4.78 9.12 -16.68
C LEU A 297 -5.79 7.98 -16.73
N GLU A 298 -5.60 7.01 -17.63
CA GLU A 298 -6.49 5.84 -17.76
C GLU A 298 -6.63 5.09 -16.44
N PHE A 299 -5.52 4.92 -15.71
CA PHE A 299 -5.53 4.29 -14.40
C PHE A 299 -6.29 5.11 -13.35
N LEU A 300 -6.07 6.43 -13.30
CA LEU A 300 -6.79 7.32 -12.37
C LEU A 300 -8.30 7.34 -12.64
N GLN A 301 -8.70 7.41 -13.91
CA GLN A 301 -10.11 7.35 -14.31
C GLN A 301 -10.76 6.03 -13.91
N MET A 302 -10.09 4.92 -14.18
CA MET A 302 -10.56 3.60 -13.77
C MET A 302 -10.72 3.49 -12.25
N LEU A 303 -9.80 4.07 -11.46
CA LEU A 303 -9.94 4.11 -10.00
C LEU A 303 -11.18 4.90 -9.55
N CYS A 304 -11.51 6.00 -10.22
CA CYS A 304 -12.73 6.77 -9.96
C CYS A 304 -14.00 5.96 -10.31
N GLU A 305 -13.98 5.22 -11.43
CA GLU A 305 -15.10 4.39 -11.86
C GLU A 305 -15.32 3.20 -10.92
N ILE A 306 -14.27 2.44 -10.60
CA ILE A 306 -14.39 1.24 -9.78
C ILE A 306 -14.83 1.57 -8.35
N GLY A 307 -14.32 2.67 -7.77
CA GLY A 307 -14.64 3.09 -6.40
C GLY A 307 -16.03 3.72 -6.23
N ALA A 308 -16.80 3.91 -7.31
CA ALA A 308 -18.16 4.44 -7.23
C ALA A 308 -19.23 3.38 -6.90
N HIS A 309 -18.88 2.09 -6.93
CA HIS A 309 -19.87 1.00 -6.93
C HIS A 309 -20.31 0.50 -5.55
N TYR A 310 -19.40 0.46 -4.57
CA TYR A 310 -19.63 -0.18 -3.27
C TYR A 310 -19.32 0.79 -2.12
N PRO A 311 -20.32 1.16 -1.29
CA PRO A 311 -20.08 1.96 -0.09
C PRO A 311 -19.04 1.32 0.82
N GLY A 312 -18.04 2.08 1.25
CA GLY A 312 -16.90 1.61 2.03
C GLY A 312 -15.72 1.11 1.23
N PHE A 313 -15.80 1.13 -0.09
CA PHE A 313 -14.71 0.80 -1.02
C PHE A 313 -14.49 1.96 -2.01
N GLU A 314 -14.58 3.19 -1.50
CA GLU A 314 -14.42 4.41 -2.29
C GLU A 314 -13.01 4.56 -2.87
N THR A 315 -12.93 5.32 -3.95
CA THR A 315 -11.66 5.77 -4.53
C THR A 315 -10.89 6.65 -3.55
N ASP A 316 -9.63 6.30 -3.31
CA ASP A 316 -8.71 7.09 -2.50
C ASP A 316 -7.52 7.56 -3.36
N ILE A 317 -7.59 8.81 -3.80
CA ILE A 317 -6.54 9.47 -4.59
C ILE A 317 -6.22 10.80 -3.93
N HIS A 318 -5.09 10.86 -3.24
CA HIS A 318 -4.59 12.12 -2.71
C HIS A 318 -4.19 13.05 -3.86
N GLY A 319 -4.72 14.28 -3.87
CA GLY A 319 -4.51 15.26 -4.95
C GLY A 319 -5.63 15.31 -5.99
N ALA A 320 -6.63 14.43 -5.90
CA ALA A 320 -7.87 14.51 -6.66
C ALA A 320 -9.07 14.74 -5.72
N TYR A 321 -10.06 15.51 -6.17
CA TYR A 321 -11.17 15.96 -5.34
C TYR A 321 -12.51 15.53 -5.94
N ARG A 322 -13.27 14.73 -5.19
CA ARG A 322 -14.60 14.28 -5.60
C ARG A 322 -15.60 15.43 -5.50
N GLN A 323 -16.28 15.71 -6.60
CA GLN A 323 -17.30 16.73 -6.74
C GLN A 323 -18.69 16.18 -6.37
N ALA A 324 -19.67 17.09 -6.20
CA ALA A 324 -21.03 16.72 -5.81
C ALA A 324 -21.74 15.81 -6.83
N ASP A 325 -21.39 15.91 -8.11
CA ASP A 325 -21.88 15.07 -9.20
C ASP A 325 -21.15 13.71 -9.32
N GLY A 326 -20.17 13.46 -8.45
CA GLY A 326 -19.35 12.24 -8.44
C GLY A 326 -18.13 12.27 -9.36
N ARG A 327 -17.93 13.32 -10.16
CA ARG A 327 -16.72 13.50 -10.97
C ARG A 327 -15.55 13.95 -10.09
N TYR A 328 -14.33 13.89 -10.62
CA TYR A 328 -13.12 14.30 -9.90
C TYR A 328 -12.44 15.48 -10.58
N THR A 329 -11.93 16.43 -9.78
CA THR A 329 -11.07 17.52 -10.24
C THR A 329 -9.64 17.37 -9.70
N VAL A 330 -8.70 17.98 -10.40
CA VAL A 330 -7.29 18.10 -9.99
C VAL A 330 -6.84 19.54 -10.15
N LYS A 331 -5.86 19.95 -9.33
CA LYS A 331 -5.30 21.31 -9.39
C LYS A 331 -4.13 21.39 -10.35
N VAL A 332 -4.25 22.25 -11.35
CA VAL A 332 -3.26 22.48 -12.40
C VAL A 332 -2.83 23.95 -12.43
N LEU A 333 -1.70 24.23 -13.07
CA LEU A 333 -1.27 25.61 -13.32
C LEU A 333 -2.15 26.25 -14.40
N LYS A 334 -2.48 27.53 -14.21
CA LYS A 334 -3.14 28.36 -15.23
C LYS A 334 -2.23 28.48 -16.45
N GLU A 335 -2.82 28.42 -17.64
CA GLU A 335 -2.10 28.72 -18.87
C GLU A 335 -1.77 30.22 -18.91
N GLU A 336 -0.51 30.57 -19.18
CA GLU A 336 -0.16 31.96 -19.45
C GLU A 336 -0.83 32.37 -20.77
N SER A 337 -1.73 33.36 -20.72
CA SER A 337 -2.35 33.93 -21.90
C SER A 337 -1.23 34.35 -22.87
N LYS A 338 -1.13 33.64 -24.00
CA LYS A 338 -0.30 34.06 -25.13
C LYS A 338 -0.83 35.42 -25.60
N LYS A 339 -0.18 36.50 -25.14
CA LYS A 339 -0.39 37.85 -25.66
C LYS A 339 0.25 38.01 -27.02
#